data_AF-A0A2N9M114-F1
#
_entry.id   AF-A0A2N9M114-F1
#
_cell.length_a   1.000
_cell.length_b   1.000
_cell.length_c   1.000
_cell.angle_alpha   90.00
_cell.angle_beta   90.00
_cell.angle_gamma   90.00
#
_symmetry.space_group_name_H-M   'P 1'
#
loop_
_entity.id
_entity.type
_entity.pdbx_description
1 polymer ?
#
loop_
_entity_poly.entity_id
_entity_poly.type
_entity_poly.pdbx_seq_one_letter_code
_entity_poly.pdbx_strand_id
1 'polypeptide(L)' 'MENSGSQLAFLVHLTVRKGPDGGDIQPVYWEDNYFELMPGENREVSATFQRKLLGGAKPQIKVDGWNVVE' A
#
# COMPACT_ATOMS: atom_id res chain seq x y z
N MET A 1 8.09 -3.87 -2.18
CA MET A 1 6.97 -4.55 -2.85
C MET A 1 7.48 -5.02 -4.19
N GLU A 2 7.24 -6.28 -4.51
CA GLU A 2 7.75 -6.92 -5.72
C GLU A 2 6.59 -7.38 -6.59
N ASN A 3 6.65 -7.16 -7.90
CA ASN A 3 5.75 -7.81 -8.83
C ASN A 3 6.32 -9.19 -9.21
N SER A 4 5.89 -10.23 -8.50
CA SER A 4 6.26 -11.63 -8.78
C SER A 4 5.46 -12.27 -9.93
N GLY A 5 4.53 -11.52 -10.54
CA GLY A 5 3.74 -11.97 -11.67
C GLY A 5 4.45 -11.82 -13.02
N SER A 6 3.82 -12.31 -14.08
CA SER A 6 4.34 -12.21 -15.45
C SER A 6 3.73 -11.05 -16.27
N GLN A 7 2.89 -10.22 -15.63
CA GLN A 7 2.20 -9.10 -16.26
C GLN A 7 2.53 -7.79 -15.52
N LEU A 8 2.33 -6.65 -16.19
CA LEU A 8 2.39 -5.33 -15.55
C LEU A 8 1.42 -5.28 -14.37
N ALA A 9 1.88 -4.89 -13.18
CA ALA A 9 1.00 -4.49 -12.09
C ALA A 9 0.64 -3.03 -12.29
N PHE A 10 -0.62 -2.76 -12.68
CA PHE A 10 -1.07 -1.45 -13.10
C PHE A 10 -1.82 -0.71 -11.98
N LEU A 11 -1.45 0.56 -11.75
CA LEU A 11 -2.01 1.43 -10.71
C LEU A 11 -2.02 0.77 -9.32
N VAL A 12 -0.85 0.33 -8.86
CA VAL A 12 -0.65 -0.20 -7.52
C VAL A 12 -0.95 0.90 -6.50
N HIS A 13 -1.97 0.67 -5.69
CA HIS A 13 -2.46 1.59 -4.69
C HIS A 13 -2.23 1.05 -3.28
N LEU A 14 -1.74 1.92 -2.42
CA LEU A 14 -1.35 1.61 -1.05
C LEU A 14 -2.23 2.35 -0.06
N THR A 15 -2.73 1.61 0.93
CA THR A 15 -3.55 2.16 2.02
C THR A 15 -3.03 1.70 3.37
N VAL A 16 -2.89 2.63 4.32
CA VAL A 16 -2.61 2.27 5.72
C VAL A 16 -3.93 2.05 6.46
N ARG A 17 -4.09 0.89 7.10
CA ARG A 17 -5.29 0.48 7.84
C ARG A 17 -5.01 0.23 9.32
N LYS A 18 -6.07 0.33 10.13
CA LYS A 18 -6.07 -0.02 11.57
C LYS A 18 -6.10 -1.55 11.79
N GLY A 19 -5.06 -2.26 11.38
CA GLY A 19 -5.05 -3.72 11.39
C GLY A 19 -5.98 -4.35 10.34
N PRO A 20 -6.11 -5.70 10.32
CA PRO A 20 -6.79 -6.47 9.25
C PRO A 20 -8.24 -6.04 8.99
N ASP A 21 -9.00 -5.85 10.07
CA ASP A 21 -10.44 -5.57 10.03
C ASP A 21 -10.75 -4.08 10.24
N GLY A 22 -9.72 -3.25 10.38
CA GLY A 22 -9.89 -1.83 10.68
C GLY A 22 -10.10 -0.97 9.44
N GLY A 23 -10.66 0.22 9.63
CA GLY A 23 -10.75 1.23 8.58
C GLY A 23 -9.40 1.85 8.22
N ASP A 24 -9.39 2.56 7.11
CA ASP A 24 -8.26 3.34 6.63
C ASP A 24 -7.96 4.49 7.59
N ILE A 25 -6.69 4.90 7.66
CA ILE A 25 -6.29 6.09 8.39
C ILE A 25 -5.99 7.25 7.43
N GLN A 26 -6.34 8.46 7.86
CA GLN A 26 -6.05 9.69 7.13
C GLN A 26 -5.77 10.85 8.10
N PRO A 27 -4.90 11.82 7.74
CA PRO A 27 -4.09 11.87 6.51
C PRO A 27 -2.86 10.95 6.56
N VAL A 28 -2.41 10.49 5.38
CA VAL A 28 -1.14 9.78 5.17
C VAL A 28 -0.38 10.48 4.04
N TYR A 29 0.90 10.77 4.26
CA TYR A 29 1.79 11.33 3.24
C TYR A 29 2.62 10.20 2.66
N TRP A 30 2.43 9.94 1.36
CA TRP A 30 3.15 8.91 0.62
C TRP A 30 4.27 9.55 -0.21
N GLU A 31 5.41 8.87 -0.26
CA GLU A 31 6.47 9.18 -1.23
C GLU A 31 5.98 8.95 -2.67
N ASP A 32 5.25 7.86 -2.88
CA ASP A 32 4.68 7.46 -4.16
C ASP A 32 3.41 6.62 -3.91
N ASN A 33 2.46 6.66 -4.85
CA ASN A 33 1.22 5.86 -4.81
C ASN A 33 0.59 5.86 -6.20
N TYR A 34 -0.21 4.85 -6.55
CA TYR A 34 -0.77 4.67 -7.90
C TYR A 34 0.29 4.51 -9.01
N PHE A 35 1.38 3.79 -8.72
CA PHE A 35 2.46 3.53 -9.68
C PHE A 35 2.29 2.18 -10.39
N GLU A 36 3.07 1.96 -11.45
CA GLU A 36 3.20 0.66 -12.08
C GLU A 36 4.44 -0.11 -11.61
N LEU A 37 4.38 -1.45 -11.66
CA LEU A 37 5.55 -2.33 -11.50
C LEU A 37 5.62 -3.33 -12.66
N MET A 38 6.76 -3.37 -13.34
CA MET A 38 7.04 -4.41 -14.35
C MET A 38 7.26 -5.78 -13.69
N PRO A 39 7.09 -6.91 -14.42
CA PRO A 39 7.45 -8.24 -13.92
C PRO A 39 8.88 -8.29 -13.35
N GLY A 40 9.03 -8.72 -12.11
CA GLY A 40 10.30 -8.78 -11.37
C GLY A 40 10.81 -7.44 -10.83
N GLU A 41 10.12 -6.33 -11.08
CA GLU A 41 10.50 -5.05 -10.49
C GLU A 41 10.14 -5.01 -9.01
N ASN A 42 11.05 -4.40 -8.23
CA ASN A 42 10.90 -4.22 -6.80
C ASN A 42 10.98 -2.73 -6.48
N ARG A 43 10.08 -2.25 -5.63
CA ARG A 43 10.04 -0.85 -5.18
C ARG A 43 9.84 -0.75 -3.68
N GLU A 44 10.59 0.15 -3.07
CA GLU A 44 10.38 0.60 -1.69
C GLU A 44 9.64 1.94 -1.72
N VAL A 45 8.64 2.10 -0.86
CA VAL A 45 7.82 3.32 -0.79
C VAL A 45 7.64 3.68 0.68
N SER A 46 7.98 4.92 1.02
CA SER A 46 7.81 5.44 2.38
C SER A 46 6.45 6.11 2.59
N ALA A 47 5.91 5.96 3.81
CA ALA A 47 4.69 6.65 4.24
C ALA A 47 4.87 7.27 5.63
N THR A 48 4.36 8.48 5.82
CA THR A 48 4.39 9.18 7.10
C THR A 48 2.97 9.54 7.53
N PHE A 49 2.62 9.20 8.77
CA PHE A 49 1.32 9.49 9.38
C PHE A 49 1.42 9.60 10.90
N GLN A 50 0.44 10.24 11.54
CA GLN A 50 0.45 10.36 13.00
C GLN A 50 -0.01 9.04 13.64
N ARG A 51 0.81 8.48 14.55
CA ARG A 51 0.50 7.23 15.26
C ARG A 51 -0.87 7.22 15.95
N LYS A 52 -1.35 8.38 16.43
CA LYS A 52 -2.67 8.52 17.08
C LYS A 52 -3.83 8.11 16.17
N LEU A 53 -3.66 8.21 14.85
CA LEU A 53 -4.68 7.81 13.88
C LEU A 53 -4.97 6.32 13.93
N LEU A 54 -4.04 5.50 14.41
CA LEU A 54 -4.23 4.05 14.57
C LEU A 54 -5.13 3.67 15.75
N GLY A 55 -5.39 4.59 16.69
CA GLY A 55 -6.22 4.30 17.87
C GLY A 55 -5.72 3.13 18.72
N GLY A 56 -4.39 2.90 18.75
CA GLY A 56 -3.78 1.79 19.48
C GLY A 56 -3.60 0.49 18.68
N ALA A 57 -4.20 0.38 17.48
CA ALA A 57 -3.99 -0.74 16.59
C ALA A 57 -2.56 -0.76 16.00
N LYS A 58 -2.11 -1.93 15.53
CA LYS A 58 -0.90 -2.02 14.70
C LYS A 58 -1.25 -1.58 13.27
N PRO A 59 -0.37 -0.83 12.59
CA PRO A 59 -0.60 -0.48 11.19
C PRO A 59 -0.52 -1.72 10.31
N GLN A 60 -1.32 -1.76 9.26
CA GLN A 60 -1.24 -2.72 8.17
C GLN A 60 -1.27 -1.96 6.84
N ILE A 61 -0.53 -2.45 5.85
CA ILE A 61 -0.64 -1.98 4.47
C ILE A 61 -1.59 -2.90 3.73
N LYS A 62 -2.64 -2.32 3.16
CA LYS A 62 -3.43 -2.96 2.10
C LYS A 62 -2.83 -2.53 0.76
N VAL A 63 -2.68 -3.49 -0.14
CA VAL A 63 -2.23 -3.28 -1.51
C VAL A 63 -3.36 -3.71 -2.43
N ASP A 64 -3.77 -2.83 -3.33
CA ASP A 64 -4.71 -3.15 -4.41
C ASP A 64 -4.27 -2.46 -5.71
N GLY A 65 -4.95 -2.75 -6.81
CA GLY A 65 -4.64 -2.17 -8.12
C GLY A 65 -5.60 -2.69 -9.17
N TRP A 66 -5.46 -2.21 -10.40
CA TRP A 66 -6.39 -2.57 -11.48
C TRP A 66 -6.42 -4.08 -11.77
N ASN A 67 -5.24 -4.70 -11.80
CA ASN A 67 -5.05 -6.13 -12.05
C ASN A 67 -4.16 -6.79 -10.99
N VAL A 68 -4.09 -6.19 -9.80
CA VAL A 68 -3.36 -6.74 -8.65
C VAL A 68 -4.34 -7.54 -7.81
N VAL A 69 -4.03 -8.81 -7.61
CA VAL A 69 -4.83 -9.72 -6.78
C VAL A 69 -4.10 -9.91 -5.45
N GLU A 70 -4.84 -9.82 -4.34
CA GLU A 70 -4.33 -10.04 -2.98
C GLU A 70 -4.05 -11.53 -2.70
#